data_AF-A0A1V2RUB3-F1
#
_entry.id   AF-A0A1V2RUB3-F1
#
_cell.length_a   1.000
_cell.length_b   1.000
_cell.length_c   1.000
_cell.angle_alpha   90.00
_cell.angle_beta   90.00
_cell.angle_gamma   90.00
#
_symmetry.space_group_name_H-M   'P 1'
#
loop_
_entity.id
_entity.type
_entity.pdbx_description
1 polymer ?
#
loop_
_entity_poly.entity_id
_entity_poly.type
_entity_poly.pdbx_seq_one_letter_code
_entity_poly.pdbx_strand_id
1 'polypeptide(L)'
;MRFHRYRPRVWAAAAFVAVASLATTTLTAQTGTAGSLRAAPQVEAADEDDGADCPVPDPGGSTADSLLPDPFTRIDGTRITDTSDWRCRRAEIRELAEGSVYGQKPESPDSVTGTVSTTSITVNVTDQGRNASFSASVDLPSGPGPFPAVVVLGGFGADTSTIKASGAAVINFDPYLVGNEGTPRNNKQGAFYSIYGSSSSTGLLMAWSWGVSRIIDVIEQSDGSVLQADATGVTGCSRFGKGAFVAGAFDQRIDLTMPIESGTAGAPIFRGIPGENGSQPLSSAYSEQPWLGDAFGSFTSNPAMLPVDTHQIVAMVAPRGLFIMENPHIDWLGARSGSVAALGGAEVYKALGAGDNITYWSDVQDGNHCAARNEWRGPLQQHIEKFLLGTGDAPGAFRIAAGKSGNLSEWRDWQTPSLTDDGGTGGDTGGDTGGGGTEDACTATYQTINSWSGGFQGQVSVRNNGTGAINGWTVSMTLASGQSISSLWNGERTGTGGTVTVRNAPWSGSIAPHGTVTFGFTVTGNSATEPGNITCSSP
;
A
#
# COMPACT_ATOMS: atom_id res chain seq x y z
N MET A 1 78.60 37.22 -32.64
CA MET A 1 79.09 37.68 -31.32
C MET A 1 78.84 36.57 -30.30
N ARG A 2 79.89 36.20 -29.53
CA ARG A 2 79.96 35.32 -28.32
C ARG A 2 79.50 33.85 -28.48
N PHE A 3 80.38 32.85 -28.69
CA PHE A 3 81.32 32.13 -27.76
C PHE A 3 80.60 31.40 -26.60
N HIS A 4 80.86 30.15 -26.18
CA HIS A 4 81.69 29.01 -26.63
C HIS A 4 81.30 27.73 -25.83
N ARG A 5 81.34 26.56 -26.50
CA ARG A 5 81.71 25.16 -26.08
C ARG A 5 81.61 24.70 -24.60
N TYR A 6 81.14 23.46 -24.37
CA TYR A 6 81.99 22.26 -24.13
C TYR A 6 81.16 20.95 -23.93
N ARG A 7 81.68 19.81 -24.43
CA ARG A 7 81.27 18.41 -24.08
C ARG A 7 82.22 17.84 -22.99
N PRO A 8 82.29 16.51 -22.73
CA PRO A 8 81.77 15.80 -21.55
C PRO A 8 82.88 15.33 -20.57
N ARG A 9 82.50 14.75 -19.41
CA ARG A 9 83.24 13.63 -18.77
C ARG A 9 82.47 12.99 -17.60
N VAL A 10 82.55 11.65 -17.60
CA VAL A 10 82.08 10.65 -16.63
C VAL A 10 82.78 10.79 -15.28
N TRP A 11 82.08 10.51 -14.16
CA TRP A 11 82.62 9.82 -12.96
C TRP A 11 81.51 9.03 -12.25
N ALA A 12 81.89 7.93 -11.61
CA ALA A 12 81.06 6.82 -11.17
C ALA A 12 80.77 6.80 -9.64
N ALA A 13 79.81 5.94 -9.27
CA ALA A 13 79.62 5.20 -8.02
C ALA A 13 79.19 5.93 -6.73
N ALA A 14 78.06 5.50 -6.16
CA ALA A 14 78.04 4.56 -5.02
C ALA A 14 76.59 4.29 -4.57
N ALA A 15 76.21 3.01 -4.49
CA ALA A 15 74.99 2.55 -3.85
C ALA A 15 75.27 2.39 -2.34
N PHE A 16 74.38 2.89 -1.49
CA PHE A 16 74.37 2.59 -0.06
C PHE A 16 73.17 1.71 0.29
N VAL A 17 73.50 0.50 0.74
CA VAL A 17 72.60 -0.46 1.40
C VAL A 17 72.48 -0.04 2.87
N ALA A 18 71.26 0.17 3.36
CA ALA A 18 70.97 0.20 4.78
C ALA A 18 70.16 -1.06 5.15
N VAL A 19 70.83 -1.96 5.86
CA VAL A 19 70.27 -3.16 6.46
C VAL A 19 69.43 -2.74 7.67
N ALA A 20 68.13 -3.04 7.67
CA ALA A 20 67.31 -3.08 8.87
C ALA A 20 66.98 -4.54 9.18
N SER A 21 67.54 -5.02 10.29
CA SER A 21 67.44 -6.35 10.86
C SER A 21 66.01 -6.73 11.24
N LEU A 22 65.58 -7.94 10.85
CA LEU A 22 64.38 -8.60 11.36
C LEU A 22 64.53 -8.89 12.85
N ALA A 23 63.58 -8.40 13.65
CA ALA A 23 63.27 -8.99 14.95
C ALA A 23 62.00 -9.85 14.77
N THR A 24 62.16 -11.17 14.81
CA THR A 24 61.07 -12.14 14.87
C THR A 24 60.48 -12.16 16.27
N THR A 25 59.42 -11.39 16.50
CA THR A 25 58.48 -11.67 17.60
C THR A 25 57.53 -12.76 17.15
N THR A 26 57.73 -13.97 17.64
CA THR A 26 56.74 -15.06 17.55
C THR A 26 55.52 -14.69 18.38
N LEU A 27 54.45 -14.20 17.74
CA LEU A 27 53.11 -14.27 18.34
C LEU A 27 52.64 -15.73 18.22
N THR A 28 52.59 -16.43 19.35
CA THR A 28 51.80 -17.64 19.49
C THR A 28 50.33 -17.28 19.29
N ALA A 29 49.73 -17.73 18.19
CA ALA A 29 48.29 -17.68 18.00
C ALA A 29 47.62 -18.51 19.11
N GLN A 30 46.91 -17.84 20.02
CA GLN A 30 45.93 -18.52 20.85
C GLN A 30 44.81 -19.00 19.92
N THR A 31 44.65 -20.31 19.85
CA THR A 31 43.47 -20.95 19.26
C THR A 31 42.26 -20.60 20.10
N GLY A 32 41.69 -19.42 19.85
CA GLY A 32 40.32 -19.09 20.27
C GLY A 32 39.38 -20.00 19.51
N THR A 33 38.53 -20.71 20.24
CA THR A 33 37.41 -21.47 19.68
C THR A 33 36.65 -20.59 18.70
N ALA A 34 36.55 -21.03 17.44
CA ALA A 34 35.70 -20.41 16.45
C ALA A 34 34.26 -20.37 16.99
N GLY A 35 33.87 -19.22 17.52
CA GLY A 35 32.46 -18.91 17.72
C GLY A 35 31.84 -18.96 16.33
N SER A 36 30.89 -19.86 16.14
CA SER A 36 30.04 -19.90 14.95
C SER A 36 29.55 -18.47 14.68
N LEU A 37 30.06 -17.87 13.59
CA LEU A 37 29.42 -16.71 12.98
C LEU A 37 28.01 -17.21 12.63
N ARG A 38 27.02 -16.81 13.42
CA ARG A 38 25.63 -16.91 12.99
C ARG A 38 25.55 -16.16 11.68
N ALA A 39 25.20 -16.86 10.62
CA ALA A 39 24.69 -16.20 9.42
C ALA A 39 23.65 -15.18 9.86
N ALA A 40 23.72 -13.96 9.31
CA ALA A 40 22.63 -13.03 9.45
C ALA A 40 21.33 -13.76 9.08
N PRO A 41 20.23 -13.55 9.81
CA PRO A 41 18.96 -14.15 9.41
C PRO A 41 18.72 -13.75 7.96
N GLN A 42 18.63 -14.74 7.07
CA GLN A 42 18.11 -14.54 5.73
C GLN A 42 16.66 -14.13 5.95
N VAL A 43 16.36 -12.84 5.77
CA VAL A 43 14.98 -12.40 5.61
C VAL A 43 14.50 -13.10 4.34
N GLU A 44 13.42 -13.89 4.42
CA GLU A 44 12.79 -14.39 3.19
C GLU A 44 12.42 -13.17 2.35
N ALA A 45 12.79 -13.18 1.06
CA ALA A 45 12.44 -12.08 0.16
C ALA A 45 10.92 -11.89 0.21
N ALA A 46 10.48 -10.65 0.41
CA ALA A 46 9.05 -10.38 0.43
C ALA A 46 8.48 -10.66 -0.96
N ASP A 47 7.31 -11.30 -1.02
CA ASP A 47 6.70 -11.67 -2.30
C ASP A 47 6.28 -10.41 -3.07
N GLU A 48 6.79 -10.24 -4.31
CA GLU A 48 6.39 -9.15 -5.22
C GLU A 48 4.86 -9.19 -5.48
N ASP A 49 4.27 -10.38 -5.47
CA ASP A 49 2.85 -10.66 -5.65
C ASP A 49 2.36 -11.82 -4.76
N ASP A 50 2.09 -11.53 -3.48
CA ASP A 50 1.34 -12.40 -2.56
C ASP A 50 -0.10 -12.53 -3.07
N GLY A 51 -0.31 -13.58 -3.89
CA GLY A 51 -1.53 -13.82 -4.65
C GLY A 51 -1.27 -14.52 -5.99
N ALA A 52 -0.01 -14.66 -6.41
CA ALA A 52 0.36 -15.33 -7.67
C ALA A 52 -0.14 -16.79 -7.76
N ASP A 53 -0.37 -17.46 -6.63
CA ASP A 53 -0.92 -18.81 -6.55
C ASP A 53 -2.47 -18.86 -6.54
N CYS A 54 -3.13 -17.71 -6.43
CA CYS A 54 -4.59 -17.63 -6.45
C CYS A 54 -5.13 -17.91 -7.86
N PRO A 55 -6.19 -18.75 -7.99
CA PRO A 55 -6.85 -18.91 -9.27
C PRO A 55 -7.57 -17.62 -9.65
N VAL A 56 -7.22 -17.05 -10.81
CA VAL A 56 -7.92 -15.89 -11.37
C VAL A 56 -8.79 -16.36 -12.55
N PRO A 57 -10.13 -16.37 -12.42
CA PRO A 57 -11.02 -16.74 -13.52
C PRO A 57 -10.93 -15.75 -14.69
N ASP A 58 -11.27 -16.22 -15.89
CA ASP A 58 -11.48 -15.31 -17.03
C ASP A 58 -12.59 -14.30 -16.66
N PRO A 59 -12.30 -12.99 -16.68
CA PRO A 59 -13.29 -11.96 -16.35
C PRO A 59 -14.46 -11.91 -17.34
N GLY A 60 -14.32 -12.53 -18.52
CA GLY A 60 -15.34 -12.51 -19.56
C GLY A 60 -15.55 -11.10 -20.13
N GLY A 61 -16.73 -10.89 -20.74
CA GLY A 61 -17.10 -9.58 -21.28
C GLY A 61 -17.68 -8.66 -20.19
N SER A 62 -17.25 -7.40 -20.17
CA SER A 62 -17.84 -6.40 -19.27
C SER A 62 -19.12 -5.80 -19.85
N THR A 63 -20.10 -5.55 -18.99
CA THR A 63 -21.26 -4.70 -19.28
C THR A 63 -20.99 -3.29 -18.78
N ALA A 64 -21.47 -2.28 -19.51
CA ALA A 64 -21.33 -0.89 -19.07
C ALA A 64 -22.02 -0.66 -17.72
N ASP A 65 -21.27 -0.15 -16.75
CA ASP A 65 -21.78 0.28 -15.45
C ASP A 65 -21.21 1.66 -15.07
N SER A 66 -22.11 2.59 -14.76
CA SER A 66 -21.76 3.94 -14.32
C SER A 66 -21.24 4.00 -12.89
N LEU A 67 -21.60 3.02 -12.04
CA LEU A 67 -21.05 2.89 -10.70
C LEU A 67 -19.64 2.30 -10.77
N LEU A 68 -18.84 2.49 -9.72
CA LEU A 68 -17.53 1.84 -9.65
C LEU A 68 -17.71 0.34 -9.40
N PRO A 69 -16.79 -0.53 -9.84
CA PRO A 69 -16.88 -1.94 -9.51
C PRO A 69 -16.67 -2.19 -8.00
N ASP A 70 -17.43 -3.12 -7.40
CA ASP A 70 -17.31 -3.46 -5.98
C ASP A 70 -15.93 -4.11 -5.69
N PRO A 71 -15.09 -3.54 -4.79
CA PRO A 71 -13.81 -4.15 -4.44
C PRO A 71 -13.95 -5.47 -3.67
N PHE A 72 -15.12 -5.72 -3.04
CA PHE A 72 -15.36 -6.89 -2.18
C PHE A 72 -16.06 -8.05 -2.90
N THR A 73 -16.35 -7.92 -4.19
CA THR A 73 -16.96 -8.99 -5.00
C THR A 73 -15.93 -9.53 -5.99
N ARG A 74 -15.66 -10.83 -5.92
CA ARG A 74 -14.78 -11.57 -6.82
C ARG A 74 -15.34 -11.59 -8.25
N ILE A 75 -14.49 -11.92 -9.22
CA ILE A 75 -14.86 -12.03 -10.65
C ILE A 75 -16.03 -13.01 -10.86
N ASP A 76 -16.08 -14.10 -10.10
CA ASP A 76 -17.15 -15.11 -10.18
C ASP A 76 -18.48 -14.67 -9.51
N GLY A 77 -18.52 -13.47 -8.93
CA GLY A 77 -19.67 -12.89 -8.25
C GLY A 77 -19.78 -13.24 -6.77
N THR A 78 -18.88 -14.05 -6.22
CA THR A 78 -18.84 -14.31 -4.78
C THR A 78 -18.27 -13.11 -4.02
N ARG A 79 -18.69 -12.89 -2.77
CA ARG A 79 -18.13 -11.82 -1.93
C ARG A 79 -16.99 -12.37 -1.06
N ILE A 80 -15.98 -11.54 -0.82
CA ILE A 80 -14.97 -11.84 0.20
C ILE A 80 -15.57 -11.67 1.61
N THR A 81 -15.22 -12.57 2.52
CA THR A 81 -15.73 -12.58 3.90
C THR A 81 -14.64 -12.43 4.93
N ASP A 82 -13.41 -12.82 4.59
CA ASP A 82 -12.29 -12.86 5.52
C ASP A 82 -11.13 -12.01 5.00
N THR A 83 -10.25 -11.57 5.91
CA THR A 83 -9.10 -10.74 5.53
C THR A 83 -8.14 -11.51 4.62
N SER A 84 -8.01 -12.84 4.81
CA SER A 84 -7.19 -13.71 3.97
C SER A 84 -7.71 -13.84 2.53
N ASP A 85 -9.00 -13.57 2.27
CA ASP A 85 -9.52 -13.55 0.90
C ASP A 85 -8.94 -12.41 0.08
N TRP A 86 -8.50 -11.33 0.74
CA TRP A 86 -8.06 -10.12 0.09
C TRP A 86 -6.91 -10.37 -0.88
N ARG A 87 -5.95 -11.25 -0.55
CA ARG A 87 -4.81 -11.53 -1.42
C ARG A 87 -5.26 -12.06 -2.79
N CYS A 88 -6.24 -12.95 -2.82
CA CYS A 88 -6.79 -13.47 -4.08
C CYS A 88 -7.70 -12.47 -4.77
N ARG A 89 -8.47 -11.68 -4.02
CA ARG A 89 -9.25 -10.60 -4.63
C ARG A 89 -8.36 -9.52 -5.24
N ARG A 90 -7.23 -9.22 -4.61
CA ARG A 90 -6.20 -8.32 -5.13
C ARG A 90 -5.60 -8.89 -6.42
N ALA A 91 -5.29 -10.18 -6.48
CA ALA A 91 -4.81 -10.83 -7.70
C ALA A 91 -5.80 -10.72 -8.87
N GLU A 92 -7.10 -10.87 -8.61
CA GLU A 92 -8.14 -10.63 -9.63
C GLU A 92 -8.17 -9.16 -10.10
N ILE A 93 -8.06 -8.19 -9.19
CA ILE A 93 -8.01 -6.76 -9.55
C ILE A 93 -6.75 -6.46 -10.37
N ARG A 94 -5.61 -7.07 -10.02
CA ARG A 94 -4.35 -6.99 -10.75
C ARG A 94 -4.55 -7.40 -12.20
N GLU A 95 -5.12 -8.59 -12.44
CA GLU A 95 -5.37 -9.11 -13.78
C GLU A 95 -6.30 -8.18 -14.59
N LEU A 96 -7.38 -7.67 -13.96
CA LEU A 96 -8.27 -6.72 -14.63
C LEU A 96 -7.54 -5.44 -15.05
N ALA A 97 -6.68 -4.90 -14.18
CA ALA A 97 -5.93 -3.68 -14.45
C ALA A 97 -4.81 -3.89 -15.49
N GLU A 98 -4.14 -5.05 -15.49
CA GLU A 98 -3.19 -5.43 -16.53
C GLU A 98 -3.88 -5.60 -17.89
N GLY A 99 -5.01 -6.33 -17.92
CA GLY A 99 -5.75 -6.64 -19.15
C GLY A 99 -6.45 -5.43 -19.78
N SER A 100 -6.81 -4.40 -19.00
CA SER A 100 -7.62 -3.27 -19.50
C SER A 100 -6.99 -1.88 -19.37
N VAL A 101 -6.02 -1.67 -18.48
CA VAL A 101 -5.49 -0.32 -18.16
C VAL A 101 -4.01 -0.18 -18.49
N TYR A 102 -3.16 -1.01 -17.91
CA TYR A 102 -1.70 -0.78 -17.92
C TYR A 102 -0.93 -1.70 -18.88
N GLY A 103 -1.54 -2.82 -19.28
CA GLY A 103 -0.84 -3.93 -19.92
C GLY A 103 -0.12 -4.81 -18.91
N GLN A 104 0.32 -5.98 -19.36
CA GLN A 104 0.88 -7.03 -18.53
C GLN A 104 2.22 -6.61 -17.92
N LYS A 105 2.37 -6.81 -16.60
CA LYS A 105 3.69 -6.82 -15.95
C LYS A 105 4.26 -8.23 -16.11
N PRO A 106 5.43 -8.39 -16.75
CA PRO A 106 6.10 -9.68 -16.81
C PRO A 106 6.35 -10.23 -15.40
N GLU A 107 6.34 -11.56 -15.27
CA GLU A 107 6.82 -12.26 -14.07
C GLU A 107 8.30 -11.95 -13.78
N SER A 108 8.84 -12.57 -12.74
CA SER A 108 10.26 -12.44 -12.38
C SER A 108 11.17 -12.77 -13.58
N PRO A 109 12.13 -11.90 -13.93
CA PRO A 109 13.11 -12.17 -14.99
C PRO A 109 13.95 -13.42 -14.73
N ASP A 110 14.49 -14.04 -15.78
CA ASP A 110 15.45 -15.16 -15.66
C ASP A 110 16.63 -14.83 -14.73
N SER A 111 17.13 -13.58 -14.76
CA SER A 111 18.17 -13.11 -13.85
C SER A 111 18.14 -11.58 -13.70
N VAL A 112 18.26 -11.13 -12.44
CA VAL A 112 18.57 -9.74 -12.09
C VAL A 112 19.84 -9.74 -11.27
N THR A 113 20.81 -8.90 -11.63
CA THR A 113 22.07 -8.71 -10.89
C THR A 113 22.39 -7.23 -10.80
N GLY A 114 23.24 -6.83 -9.86
CA GLY A 114 23.55 -5.42 -9.69
C GLY A 114 24.50 -5.13 -8.57
N THR A 115 24.65 -3.85 -8.28
CA THR A 115 25.42 -3.37 -7.11
C THR A 115 24.65 -2.27 -6.41
N VAL A 116 24.71 -2.26 -5.09
CA VAL A 116 24.28 -1.14 -4.24
C VAL A 116 25.52 -0.50 -3.63
N SER A 117 25.60 0.83 -3.69
CA SER A 117 26.66 1.62 -3.08
C SER A 117 26.07 2.86 -2.43
N THR A 118 26.89 3.62 -1.70
CA THR A 118 26.46 4.86 -1.07
C THR A 118 26.06 5.97 -2.05
N THR A 119 26.34 5.82 -3.35
CA THR A 119 26.07 6.85 -4.37
C THR A 119 25.24 6.36 -5.54
N SER A 120 25.14 5.05 -5.76
CA SER A 120 24.45 4.50 -6.93
C SER A 120 24.01 3.06 -6.76
N ILE A 121 22.95 2.71 -7.49
CA ILE A 121 22.49 1.35 -7.75
C ILE A 121 22.70 1.06 -9.23
N THR A 122 23.29 -0.09 -9.57
CA THR A 122 23.33 -0.61 -10.94
C THR A 122 22.43 -1.82 -11.05
N VAL A 123 21.66 -1.92 -12.14
CA VAL A 123 20.73 -3.01 -12.40
C VAL A 123 21.05 -3.60 -13.77
N ASN A 124 21.22 -4.90 -13.83
CA ASN A 124 21.38 -5.68 -15.05
C ASN A 124 20.33 -6.78 -15.06
N VAL A 125 19.53 -6.84 -16.12
CA VAL A 125 18.45 -7.80 -16.27
C VAL A 125 18.69 -8.64 -17.49
N THR A 126 18.53 -9.95 -17.34
CA THR A 126 18.44 -10.92 -18.44
C THR A 126 17.10 -11.61 -18.36
N ASP A 127 16.40 -11.65 -19.48
CA ASP A 127 15.13 -12.38 -19.63
C ASP A 127 14.84 -12.67 -21.11
N GLN A 128 14.19 -13.79 -21.41
CA GLN A 128 13.87 -14.22 -22.78
C GLN A 128 15.09 -14.22 -23.73
N GLY A 129 16.28 -14.50 -23.19
CA GLY A 129 17.55 -14.44 -23.92
C GLY A 129 18.00 -13.04 -24.37
N ARG A 130 17.41 -11.98 -23.81
CA ARG A 130 17.77 -10.57 -24.04
C ARG A 130 18.24 -9.93 -22.74
N ASN A 131 19.04 -8.86 -22.87
CA ASN A 131 19.65 -8.19 -21.74
C ASN A 131 19.37 -6.69 -21.79
N ALA A 132 19.20 -6.06 -20.63
CA ALA A 132 19.21 -4.62 -20.49
C ALA A 132 19.88 -4.20 -19.17
N SER A 133 20.32 -2.96 -19.08
CA SER A 133 20.88 -2.39 -17.85
C SER A 133 20.46 -0.94 -17.68
N PHE A 134 20.38 -0.51 -16.43
CA PHE A 134 20.13 0.87 -16.05
C PHE A 134 20.66 1.12 -14.63
N SER A 135 20.61 2.37 -14.19
CA SER A 135 21.13 2.77 -12.87
C SER A 135 20.29 3.85 -12.24
N ALA A 136 20.35 3.93 -10.91
CA ALA A 136 19.78 5.02 -10.12
C ALA A 136 20.87 5.61 -9.21
N SER A 137 20.74 6.88 -8.86
CA SER A 137 21.64 7.52 -7.88
C SER A 137 21.08 7.42 -6.47
N VAL A 138 21.96 7.36 -5.47
CA VAL A 138 21.62 7.25 -4.05
C VAL A 138 22.12 8.48 -3.30
N ASP A 139 21.25 9.08 -2.51
CA ASP A 139 21.54 10.20 -1.61
C ASP A 139 21.14 9.80 -0.19
N LEU A 140 22.15 9.57 0.66
CA LEU A 140 21.97 9.03 2.01
C LEU A 140 21.63 10.13 3.03
N PRO A 141 20.83 9.83 4.05
CA PRO A 141 20.70 10.71 5.21
C PRO A 141 21.98 10.65 6.07
N SER A 142 22.09 11.53 7.05
CA SER A 142 23.17 11.47 8.04
C SER A 142 22.96 10.34 9.04
N GLY A 143 24.03 9.67 9.44
CA GLY A 143 24.00 8.64 10.49
C GLY A 143 24.65 7.34 10.04
N PRO A 144 24.68 6.31 10.90
CA PRO A 144 25.05 4.96 10.50
C PRO A 144 23.87 4.29 9.78
N GLY A 145 24.14 3.59 8.67
CA GLY A 145 23.18 2.74 7.97
C GLY A 145 23.10 1.31 8.56
N PRO A 146 22.37 0.39 7.90
CA PRO A 146 21.67 0.59 6.63
C PRO A 146 20.40 1.43 6.78
N PHE A 147 20.02 2.10 5.70
CA PHE A 147 18.88 3.02 5.69
C PHE A 147 17.67 2.41 4.96
N PRO A 148 16.44 2.67 5.41
CA PRO A 148 15.28 2.57 4.52
C PRO A 148 15.49 3.46 3.30
N ALA A 149 14.80 3.17 2.21
CA ALA A 149 15.00 3.91 0.96
C ALA A 149 13.67 4.32 0.32
N VAL A 150 13.64 5.52 -0.26
CA VAL A 150 12.52 5.99 -1.08
C VAL A 150 12.98 6.17 -2.52
N VAL A 151 12.38 5.43 -3.44
CA VAL A 151 12.58 5.60 -4.88
C VAL A 151 11.79 6.82 -5.36
N VAL A 152 12.50 7.85 -5.80
CA VAL A 152 11.95 9.09 -6.35
C VAL A 152 12.02 9.04 -7.87
N LEU A 153 10.87 8.84 -8.52
CA LEU A 153 10.77 8.81 -9.98
C LEU A 153 10.96 10.23 -10.54
N GLY A 154 11.94 10.37 -11.44
CA GLY A 154 12.21 11.59 -12.20
C GLY A 154 12.90 12.73 -11.44
N GLY A 155 13.17 12.55 -10.14
CA GLY A 155 14.00 13.46 -9.34
C GLY A 155 13.43 14.87 -9.08
N PHE A 156 12.11 15.09 -9.25
CA PHE A 156 11.48 16.38 -8.94
C PHE A 156 10.13 16.24 -8.22
N GLY A 157 9.71 17.30 -7.52
CA GLY A 157 8.42 17.42 -6.84
C GLY A 157 8.34 16.77 -5.46
N ALA A 158 9.13 15.72 -5.20
CA ALA A 158 9.23 15.12 -3.87
C ALA A 158 10.00 16.02 -2.89
N ASP A 159 9.54 16.12 -1.64
CA ASP A 159 10.27 16.77 -0.54
C ASP A 159 11.39 15.85 -0.02
N THR A 160 12.44 15.70 -0.83
CA THR A 160 13.61 14.86 -0.52
C THR A 160 14.34 15.31 0.75
N SER A 161 14.19 16.58 1.13
CA SER A 161 14.74 17.11 2.37
C SER A 161 14.05 16.51 3.60
N THR A 162 12.72 16.44 3.59
CA THR A 162 11.93 15.80 4.65
C THR A 162 12.16 14.28 4.67
N ILE A 163 12.28 13.64 3.50
CA ILE A 163 12.58 12.20 3.42
C ILE A 163 13.90 11.88 4.13
N LYS A 164 14.98 12.59 3.80
CA LYS A 164 16.30 12.37 4.42
C LYS A 164 16.34 12.80 5.88
N ALA A 165 15.65 13.88 6.25
CA ALA A 165 15.53 14.30 7.64
C ALA A 165 14.79 13.25 8.50
N SER A 166 13.91 12.47 7.89
CA SER A 166 13.20 11.34 8.51
C SER A 166 14.02 10.04 8.52
N GLY A 167 15.28 10.05 8.08
CA GLY A 167 16.18 8.89 8.16
C GLY A 167 16.12 7.91 6.99
N ALA A 168 15.41 8.24 5.90
CA ALA A 168 15.37 7.42 4.69
C ALA A 168 16.32 7.96 3.60
N ALA A 169 17.01 7.06 2.90
CA ALA A 169 17.77 7.36 1.70
C ALA A 169 16.85 7.73 0.54
N VAL A 170 17.35 8.56 -0.37
CA VAL A 170 16.66 8.92 -1.61
C VAL A 170 17.35 8.22 -2.78
N ILE A 171 16.60 7.38 -3.48
CA ILE A 171 17.03 6.76 -4.74
C ILE A 171 16.43 7.58 -5.88
N ASN A 172 17.23 8.40 -6.56
CA ASN A 172 16.74 9.14 -7.74
C ASN A 172 16.81 8.22 -8.95
N PHE A 173 15.64 7.81 -9.43
CA PHE A 173 15.48 6.91 -10.57
C PHE A 173 14.93 7.68 -11.77
N ASP A 174 15.63 7.62 -12.90
CA ASP A 174 15.15 8.15 -14.18
C ASP A 174 14.31 7.07 -14.91
N PRO A 175 12.97 7.19 -14.95
CA PRO A 175 12.12 6.15 -15.53
C PRO A 175 12.28 6.04 -17.06
N TYR A 176 12.83 7.07 -17.72
CA TYR A 176 13.04 7.06 -19.16
C TYR A 176 14.13 6.08 -19.61
N LEU A 177 15.03 5.68 -18.71
CA LEU A 177 15.97 4.59 -18.95
C LEU A 177 15.25 3.25 -19.19
N VAL A 178 14.08 3.08 -18.58
CA VAL A 178 13.29 1.83 -18.65
C VAL A 178 12.19 1.91 -19.69
N GLY A 179 11.52 3.06 -19.78
CA GLY A 179 10.52 3.35 -20.81
C GLY A 179 10.52 4.83 -21.18
N ASN A 180 10.95 5.15 -22.39
CA ASN A 180 11.16 6.52 -22.82
C ASN A 180 9.88 7.15 -23.38
N GLU A 181 9.53 8.33 -22.86
CA GLU A 181 8.54 9.21 -23.49
C GLU A 181 9.03 9.74 -24.84
N GLY A 182 8.11 10.29 -25.63
CA GLY A 182 8.41 10.76 -26.99
C GLY A 182 8.60 9.62 -28.00
N THR A 183 8.37 8.37 -27.59
CA THR A 183 8.38 7.20 -28.46
C THR A 183 6.96 6.81 -28.84
N PRO A 184 6.69 6.42 -30.10
CA PRO A 184 5.35 6.04 -30.51
C PRO A 184 4.99 4.65 -29.95
N ARG A 185 3.69 4.40 -29.77
CA ARG A 185 3.15 3.15 -29.20
C ARG A 185 3.64 1.88 -29.90
N ASN A 186 3.87 1.93 -31.22
CA ASN A 186 4.36 0.80 -32.02
C ASN A 186 5.89 0.70 -32.08
N ASN A 187 6.64 1.58 -31.41
CA ASN A 187 8.10 1.54 -31.35
C ASN A 187 8.63 2.17 -30.05
N LYS A 188 8.15 1.67 -28.91
CA LYS A 188 8.56 2.11 -27.57
C LYS A 188 10.03 1.74 -27.31
N GLN A 189 10.74 2.59 -26.57
CA GLN A 189 12.18 2.41 -26.28
C GLN A 189 12.45 2.42 -24.79
N GLY A 190 13.56 1.80 -24.38
CA GLY A 190 14.01 1.69 -22.99
C GLY A 190 14.37 0.26 -22.61
N ALA A 191 14.94 0.07 -21.42
CA ALA A 191 15.40 -1.24 -20.94
C ALA A 191 14.30 -2.32 -21.00
N PHE A 192 13.07 -1.98 -20.58
CA PHE A 192 11.92 -2.89 -20.64
C PHE A 192 11.66 -3.34 -22.09
N TYR A 193 11.53 -2.38 -23.01
CA TYR A 193 11.19 -2.67 -24.41
C TYR A 193 12.32 -3.31 -25.21
N SER A 194 13.57 -3.19 -24.74
CA SER A 194 14.71 -3.92 -25.31
C SER A 194 14.63 -5.42 -25.01
N ILE A 195 14.00 -5.81 -23.90
CA ILE A 195 13.77 -7.19 -23.49
C ILE A 195 12.45 -7.72 -24.05
N TYR A 196 11.35 -7.00 -23.83
CA TYR A 196 9.99 -7.48 -24.14
C TYR A 196 9.45 -7.03 -25.50
N GLY A 197 10.24 -6.29 -26.27
CA GLY A 197 9.92 -5.82 -27.62
C GLY A 197 9.30 -4.43 -27.67
N SER A 198 9.69 -3.64 -28.67
CA SER A 198 9.26 -2.25 -28.86
C SER A 198 7.77 -2.10 -29.21
N SER A 199 7.12 -3.18 -29.63
CA SER A 199 5.68 -3.25 -29.91
C SER A 199 4.87 -3.95 -28.81
N SER A 200 5.46 -4.20 -27.63
CA SER A 200 4.72 -4.75 -26.48
C SER A 200 3.47 -3.90 -26.19
N SER A 201 2.35 -4.53 -25.80
CA SER A 201 1.12 -3.81 -25.44
C SER A 201 1.18 -3.13 -24.06
N THR A 202 2.24 -3.40 -23.28
CA THR A 202 2.49 -2.81 -21.97
C THR A 202 2.82 -1.33 -22.08
N GLY A 203 2.14 -0.50 -21.27
CA GLY A 203 2.34 0.94 -21.22
C GLY A 203 3.58 1.35 -20.41
N LEU A 204 4.00 2.61 -20.55
CA LEU A 204 5.17 3.15 -19.84
C LEU A 204 5.01 3.09 -18.32
N LEU A 205 3.80 3.27 -17.77
CA LEU A 205 3.62 3.25 -16.30
C LEU A 205 3.94 1.87 -15.71
N MET A 206 3.52 0.80 -16.38
CA MET A 206 3.85 -0.57 -15.96
C MET A 206 5.32 -0.90 -16.22
N ALA A 207 5.89 -0.42 -17.33
CA ALA A 207 7.33 -0.56 -17.57
C ALA A 207 8.17 0.15 -16.49
N TRP A 208 7.75 1.33 -16.03
CA TRP A 208 8.42 2.03 -14.93
C TRP A 208 8.25 1.30 -13.60
N SER A 209 7.07 0.74 -13.33
CA SER A 209 6.82 -0.15 -12.18
C SER A 209 7.76 -1.35 -12.20
N TRP A 210 7.89 -2.04 -13.34
CA TRP A 210 8.88 -3.10 -13.54
C TRP A 210 10.30 -2.60 -13.21
N GLY A 211 10.68 -1.41 -13.68
CA GLY A 211 11.99 -0.81 -13.38
C GLY A 211 12.24 -0.61 -11.88
N VAL A 212 11.22 -0.19 -11.12
CA VAL A 212 11.29 -0.09 -9.66
C VAL A 212 11.47 -1.47 -9.03
N SER A 213 10.72 -2.48 -9.47
CA SER A 213 10.88 -3.87 -9.00
C SER A 213 12.30 -4.39 -9.21
N ARG A 214 12.95 -4.09 -10.34
CA ARG A 214 14.34 -4.50 -10.58
C ARG A 214 15.35 -3.75 -9.71
N ILE A 215 15.03 -2.54 -9.24
CA ILE A 215 15.84 -1.83 -8.23
C ILE A 215 15.72 -2.56 -6.89
N ILE A 216 14.50 -2.93 -6.50
CA ILE A 216 14.22 -3.68 -5.26
C ILE A 216 14.95 -5.04 -5.29
N ASP A 217 14.89 -5.78 -6.39
CA ASP A 217 15.62 -7.04 -6.55
C ASP A 217 17.12 -6.89 -6.22
N VAL A 218 17.77 -5.82 -6.70
CA VAL A 218 19.19 -5.56 -6.44
C VAL A 218 19.45 -5.13 -4.99
N ILE A 219 18.51 -4.44 -4.35
CA ILE A 219 18.60 -4.10 -2.92
C ILE A 219 18.50 -5.36 -2.06
N GLU A 220 17.52 -6.23 -2.32
CA GLU A 220 17.30 -7.49 -1.59
C GLU A 220 18.48 -8.46 -1.75
N GLN A 221 19.12 -8.48 -2.93
CA GLN A 221 20.31 -9.30 -3.20
C GLN A 221 21.60 -8.71 -2.62
N SER A 222 21.60 -7.46 -2.17
CA SER A 222 22.78 -6.82 -1.59
C SER A 222 23.11 -7.38 -0.21
N ASP A 223 24.28 -7.05 0.33
CA ASP A 223 24.68 -7.49 1.68
C ASP A 223 23.96 -6.73 2.82
N GLY A 224 23.02 -5.83 2.47
CA GLY A 224 22.28 -5.00 3.42
C GLY A 224 23.16 -4.00 4.18
N SER A 225 24.37 -3.68 3.68
CA SER A 225 25.28 -2.76 4.37
C SER A 225 24.94 -1.27 4.16
N VAL A 226 24.21 -0.94 3.09
CA VAL A 226 23.86 0.44 2.72
C VAL A 226 22.37 0.70 2.87
N LEU A 227 21.53 -0.15 2.26
CA LEU A 227 20.08 0.00 2.22
C LEU A 227 19.41 -1.24 2.82
N GLN A 228 18.28 -1.03 3.49
CA GLN A 228 17.44 -2.10 4.03
C GLN A 228 16.64 -2.76 2.90
N ALA A 229 16.45 -4.07 3.00
CA ALA A 229 15.73 -4.86 1.98
C ALA A 229 14.21 -4.77 2.14
N ASP A 230 13.73 -4.56 3.36
CA ASP A 230 12.34 -4.64 3.81
C ASP A 230 11.78 -3.27 4.27
N ALA A 231 12.30 -2.18 3.71
CA ALA A 231 11.87 -0.84 4.04
C ALA A 231 11.98 0.11 2.83
N THR A 232 11.11 -0.12 1.84
CA THR A 232 11.11 0.61 0.56
C THR A 232 9.86 1.47 0.37
N GLY A 233 10.06 2.77 0.14
CA GLY A 233 9.02 3.68 -0.33
C GLY A 233 9.15 4.04 -1.81
N VAL A 234 8.08 4.56 -2.41
CA VAL A 234 8.09 5.10 -3.77
C VAL A 234 7.31 6.41 -3.86
N THR A 235 7.84 7.39 -4.59
CA THR A 235 7.21 8.69 -4.79
C THR A 235 7.58 9.30 -6.15
N GLY A 236 6.82 10.29 -6.56
CA GLY A 236 7.02 11.02 -7.80
C GLY A 236 5.89 12.03 -7.99
N CYS A 237 6.11 13.05 -8.83
CA CYS A 237 5.10 14.05 -9.12
C CYS A 237 4.58 14.00 -10.56
N SER A 238 3.30 14.37 -10.77
CA SER A 238 2.69 14.47 -12.09
C SER A 238 2.70 13.12 -12.79
N ARG A 239 3.19 13.04 -14.04
CA ARG A 239 3.44 11.77 -14.76
C ARG A 239 4.26 10.75 -13.94
N PHE A 240 5.23 11.21 -13.15
CA PHE A 240 5.99 10.32 -12.27
C PHE A 240 5.24 9.96 -10.99
N GLY A 241 4.25 10.76 -10.59
CA GLY A 241 3.26 10.39 -9.58
C GLY A 241 2.35 9.26 -10.07
N LYS A 242 1.97 9.25 -11.36
CA LYS A 242 1.30 8.10 -11.99
C LYS A 242 2.18 6.86 -11.92
N GLY A 243 3.46 7.00 -12.24
CA GLY A 243 4.45 5.92 -12.16
C GLY A 243 4.62 5.37 -10.74
N ALA A 244 4.75 6.25 -9.74
CA ALA A 244 4.86 5.86 -8.33
C ALA A 244 3.59 5.15 -7.84
N PHE A 245 2.40 5.61 -8.24
CA PHE A 245 1.14 4.95 -7.95
C PHE A 245 1.10 3.52 -8.51
N VAL A 246 1.46 3.33 -9.78
CA VAL A 246 1.48 2.01 -10.43
C VAL A 246 2.58 1.12 -9.84
N ALA A 247 3.76 1.66 -9.49
CA ALA A 247 4.79 0.91 -8.79
C ALA A 247 4.26 0.35 -7.45
N GLY A 248 3.69 1.23 -6.62
CA GLY A 248 3.12 0.84 -5.33
C GLY A 248 1.99 -0.18 -5.43
N ALA A 249 1.09 -0.05 -6.41
CA ALA A 249 -0.01 -1.00 -6.58
C ALA A 249 0.46 -2.40 -7.03
N PHE A 250 1.48 -2.47 -7.89
CA PHE A 250 1.90 -3.70 -8.58
C PHE A 250 3.19 -4.32 -8.05
N ASP A 251 3.74 -3.84 -6.94
CA ASP A 251 4.84 -4.49 -6.22
C ASP A 251 4.56 -4.44 -4.72
N GLN A 252 4.31 -5.60 -4.10
CA GLN A 252 3.97 -5.69 -2.68
C GLN A 252 5.17 -5.51 -1.74
N ARG A 253 6.40 -5.45 -2.27
CA ARG A 253 7.61 -5.13 -1.47
C ARG A 253 7.78 -3.63 -1.19
N ILE A 254 6.89 -2.79 -1.72
CA ILE A 254 6.89 -1.35 -1.45
C ILE A 254 6.02 -1.06 -0.23
N ASP A 255 6.64 -0.79 0.91
CA ASP A 255 5.95 -0.53 2.19
C ASP A 255 5.19 0.81 2.21
N LEU A 256 5.64 1.80 1.43
CA LEU A 256 5.05 3.14 1.41
C LEU A 256 4.94 3.73 0.00
N THR A 257 3.72 4.00 -0.45
CA THR A 257 3.42 4.59 -1.75
C THR A 257 2.95 6.03 -1.60
N MET A 258 3.57 6.98 -2.31
CA MET A 258 3.35 8.42 -2.12
C MET A 258 3.21 9.17 -3.46
N PRO A 259 2.12 9.00 -4.22
CA PRO A 259 1.92 9.70 -5.47
C PRO A 259 1.57 11.18 -5.22
N ILE A 260 2.24 12.07 -5.96
CA ILE A 260 2.04 13.52 -5.87
C ILE A 260 1.41 14.03 -7.17
N GLU A 261 0.27 14.70 -7.07
CA GLU A 261 -0.43 15.41 -8.16
C GLU A 261 -0.52 14.55 -9.43
N SER A 262 -0.91 13.29 -9.25
CA SER A 262 -0.75 12.25 -10.26
C SER A 262 -1.71 12.45 -11.43
N GLY A 263 -2.90 13.01 -11.19
CA GLY A 263 -3.90 13.29 -12.24
C GLY A 263 -4.41 12.06 -12.98
N THR A 264 -5.20 12.23 -14.05
CA THR A 264 -5.79 11.13 -14.85
C THR A 264 -4.75 10.07 -15.24
N ALA A 265 -5.09 8.77 -15.12
CA ALA A 265 -4.15 7.62 -15.20
C ALA A 265 -3.22 7.42 -13.98
N GLY A 266 -3.30 8.31 -13.00
CA GLY A 266 -2.84 8.13 -11.62
C GLY A 266 -4.06 7.93 -10.70
N ALA A 267 -4.26 8.80 -9.72
CA ALA A 267 -5.26 8.64 -8.65
C ALA A 267 -6.74 8.82 -9.04
N PRO A 268 -7.17 9.70 -9.97
CA PRO A 268 -8.58 9.87 -10.31
C PRO A 268 -9.28 8.61 -10.85
N ILE A 269 -10.54 8.37 -10.43
CA ILE A 269 -11.40 7.36 -11.05
C ILE A 269 -11.65 7.66 -12.53
N PHE A 270 -11.53 6.64 -13.39
CA PHE A 270 -11.76 6.77 -14.83
C PHE A 270 -13.20 7.16 -15.15
N ARG A 271 -14.18 6.57 -14.45
CA ARG A 271 -15.61 6.90 -14.60
C ARG A 271 -15.97 8.34 -14.24
N GLY A 272 -15.19 8.98 -13.36
CA GLY A 272 -15.41 10.37 -12.94
C GLY A 272 -14.95 11.41 -13.96
N ILE A 273 -13.89 11.11 -14.72
CA ILE A 273 -13.25 12.08 -15.63
C ILE A 273 -14.20 12.72 -16.63
N PRO A 274 -15.07 11.98 -17.37
CA PRO A 274 -16.00 12.61 -18.31
C PRO A 274 -16.96 13.63 -17.66
N GLY A 275 -17.24 13.50 -16.36
CA GLY A 275 -18.11 14.40 -15.59
C GLY A 275 -17.38 15.54 -14.88
N GLU A 276 -16.04 15.51 -14.82
CA GLU A 276 -15.25 16.53 -14.12
C GLU A 276 -14.70 17.58 -15.09
N ASN A 277 -15.38 18.72 -15.16
CA ASN A 277 -15.02 19.81 -16.07
C ASN A 277 -13.57 20.30 -15.85
N GLY A 278 -12.82 20.44 -16.94
CA GLY A 278 -11.43 20.89 -16.95
C GLY A 278 -10.39 19.80 -16.65
N SER A 279 -10.80 18.61 -16.25
CA SER A 279 -9.89 17.47 -16.04
C SER A 279 -9.30 16.95 -17.35
N GLN A 280 -8.11 16.34 -17.28
CA GLN A 280 -7.47 15.70 -18.42
C GLN A 280 -8.38 14.57 -18.95
N PRO A 281 -8.87 14.66 -20.20
CA PRO A 281 -9.72 13.61 -20.76
C PRO A 281 -8.97 12.29 -20.89
N LEU A 282 -9.68 11.16 -20.78
CA LEU A 282 -9.08 9.82 -20.93
C LEU A 282 -8.40 9.63 -22.29
N SER A 283 -9.02 10.13 -23.35
CA SER A 283 -8.44 10.12 -24.71
C SER A 283 -7.15 10.95 -24.80
N SER A 284 -7.05 12.05 -24.05
CA SER A 284 -5.82 12.85 -23.95
C SER A 284 -4.74 12.07 -23.20
N ALA A 285 -5.05 11.54 -22.02
CA ALA A 285 -4.09 10.75 -21.23
C ALA A 285 -3.56 9.52 -22.01
N TYR A 286 -4.42 8.88 -22.82
CA TYR A 286 -4.03 7.74 -23.66
C TYR A 286 -3.19 8.12 -24.88
N SER A 287 -3.41 9.30 -25.47
CA SER A 287 -2.76 9.70 -26.73
C SER A 287 -1.51 10.56 -26.55
N GLU A 288 -1.39 11.27 -25.42
CA GLU A 288 -0.29 12.19 -25.13
C GLU A 288 1.06 11.47 -25.08
N GLN A 289 1.11 10.34 -24.38
CA GLN A 289 2.24 9.41 -24.29
C GLN A 289 1.69 7.99 -24.12
N PRO A 290 2.46 6.94 -24.46
CA PRO A 290 2.02 5.57 -24.27
C PRO A 290 2.08 5.11 -22.80
N TRP A 291 1.61 5.94 -21.85
CA TRP A 291 1.55 5.64 -20.42
C TRP A 291 0.71 4.41 -20.10
N LEU A 292 -0.48 4.35 -20.70
CA LEU A 292 -1.44 3.28 -20.55
C LEU A 292 -1.22 2.19 -21.60
N GLY A 293 -1.59 0.96 -21.25
CA GLY A 293 -1.55 -0.20 -22.13
C GLY A 293 -2.51 -0.05 -23.31
N ASP A 294 -2.24 -0.77 -24.39
CA ASP A 294 -2.95 -0.58 -25.66
C ASP A 294 -4.45 -0.91 -25.58
N ALA A 295 -4.84 -1.83 -24.69
CA ALA A 295 -6.24 -2.18 -24.44
C ALA A 295 -7.07 -1.00 -23.95
N PHE A 296 -6.45 -0.06 -23.21
CA PHE A 296 -7.14 1.10 -22.64
C PHE A 296 -7.82 1.98 -23.71
N GLY A 297 -7.27 1.98 -24.93
CA GLY A 297 -7.79 2.78 -26.05
C GLY A 297 -9.29 2.57 -26.30
N SER A 298 -9.78 1.33 -26.13
CA SER A 298 -11.17 0.94 -26.32
C SER A 298 -12.14 1.56 -25.30
N PHE A 299 -11.62 2.04 -24.16
CA PHE A 299 -12.41 2.56 -23.05
C PHE A 299 -12.39 4.09 -22.95
N THR A 300 -11.55 4.76 -23.73
CA THR A 300 -11.36 6.23 -23.65
C THR A 300 -12.64 7.03 -23.89
N SER A 301 -13.60 6.50 -24.66
CA SER A 301 -14.91 7.13 -24.91
C SER A 301 -16.01 6.68 -23.96
N ASN A 302 -15.85 5.52 -23.31
CA ASN A 302 -16.85 4.94 -22.43
C ASN A 302 -16.17 4.18 -21.27
N PRO A 303 -15.69 4.89 -20.23
CA PRO A 303 -15.03 4.25 -19.09
C PRO A 303 -15.95 3.34 -18.26
N ALA A 304 -17.28 3.45 -18.42
CA ALA A 304 -18.23 2.54 -17.78
C ALA A 304 -18.04 1.07 -18.21
N MET A 305 -17.39 0.84 -19.36
CA MET A 305 -17.05 -0.50 -19.85
C MET A 305 -15.80 -1.10 -19.20
N LEU A 306 -15.02 -0.34 -18.42
CA LEU A 306 -13.84 -0.90 -17.75
C LEU A 306 -14.27 -1.89 -16.66
N PRO A 307 -13.71 -3.11 -16.59
CA PRO A 307 -14.05 -4.06 -15.53
C PRO A 307 -13.47 -3.68 -14.15
N VAL A 308 -12.58 -2.69 -14.13
CA VAL A 308 -11.89 -2.15 -12.96
C VAL A 308 -11.99 -0.62 -12.96
N ASP A 309 -11.82 0.02 -11.81
CA ASP A 309 -11.59 1.46 -11.73
C ASP A 309 -10.49 1.78 -10.70
N THR A 310 -10.04 3.02 -10.69
CA THR A 310 -8.85 3.45 -9.93
C THR A 310 -8.98 3.22 -8.42
N HIS A 311 -10.20 3.24 -7.84
CA HIS A 311 -10.38 2.96 -6.41
C HIS A 311 -10.00 1.51 -6.03
N GLN A 312 -10.19 0.55 -6.93
CA GLN A 312 -9.72 -0.83 -6.74
C GLN A 312 -8.20 -0.93 -6.88
N ILE A 313 -7.59 -0.14 -7.78
CA ILE A 313 -6.13 -0.07 -7.92
C ILE A 313 -5.49 0.60 -6.70
N VAL A 314 -6.13 1.64 -6.14
CA VAL A 314 -5.78 2.23 -4.83
C VAL A 314 -5.85 1.15 -3.74
N ALA A 315 -6.89 0.32 -3.75
CA ALA A 315 -7.04 -0.75 -2.77
C ALA A 315 -5.94 -1.81 -2.86
N MET A 316 -5.35 -2.08 -4.04
CA MET A 316 -4.23 -3.04 -4.19
C MET A 316 -2.98 -2.68 -3.35
N VAL A 317 -2.88 -1.44 -2.88
CA VAL A 317 -1.82 -1.03 -1.94
C VAL A 317 -2.09 -1.56 -0.52
N ALA A 318 -3.36 -1.74 -0.14
CA ALA A 318 -3.73 -2.16 1.21
C ALA A 318 -3.15 -3.54 1.57
N PRO A 319 -2.67 -3.73 2.82
CA PRO A 319 -2.70 -2.78 3.94
C PRO A 319 -1.45 -1.88 4.06
N ARG A 320 -0.59 -1.81 3.04
CA ARG A 320 0.66 -1.02 3.07
C ARG A 320 0.39 0.49 3.13
N GLY A 321 1.40 1.28 3.46
CA GLY A 321 1.24 2.72 3.61
C GLY A 321 0.92 3.42 2.28
N LEU A 322 -0.08 4.31 2.28
CA LEU A 322 -0.45 5.09 1.10
C LEU A 322 -0.75 6.55 1.45
N PHE A 323 0.04 7.46 0.90
CA PHE A 323 -0.19 8.91 1.03
C PHE A 323 -0.41 9.57 -0.33
N ILE A 324 -1.67 9.83 -0.67
CA ILE A 324 -2.07 10.51 -1.91
C ILE A 324 -2.06 12.03 -1.67
N MET A 325 -1.16 12.73 -2.35
CA MET A 325 -0.99 14.18 -2.27
C MET A 325 -1.55 14.81 -3.55
N GLU A 326 -2.56 15.67 -3.45
CA GLU A 326 -3.25 16.22 -4.64
C GLU A 326 -3.40 17.74 -4.60
N ASN A 327 -3.57 18.35 -5.77
CA ASN A 327 -3.65 19.80 -5.91
C ASN A 327 -5.02 20.23 -6.48
N PRO A 328 -5.87 20.89 -5.69
CA PRO A 328 -7.24 21.22 -6.06
C PRO A 328 -7.32 22.44 -6.99
N HIS A 329 -6.21 23.17 -7.15
CA HIS A 329 -6.12 24.41 -7.92
C HIS A 329 -5.90 24.16 -9.41
N ILE A 330 -5.55 22.93 -9.79
CA ILE A 330 -5.30 22.53 -11.18
C ILE A 330 -6.41 21.58 -11.61
N ASP A 331 -7.39 22.09 -12.35
CA ASP A 331 -8.53 21.30 -12.83
C ASP A 331 -8.09 20.07 -13.62
N TRP A 332 -7.00 20.18 -14.40
CA TRP A 332 -6.44 19.09 -15.22
C TRP A 332 -6.14 17.82 -14.43
N LEU A 333 -5.86 17.93 -13.12
CA LEU A 333 -5.56 16.79 -12.25
C LEU A 333 -6.81 16.00 -11.83
N GLY A 334 -8.02 16.52 -12.02
CA GLY A 334 -9.23 15.78 -11.67
C GLY A 334 -9.33 15.47 -10.16
N ALA A 335 -8.97 16.42 -9.30
CA ALA A 335 -8.88 16.22 -7.86
C ALA A 335 -10.19 15.72 -7.22
N ARG A 336 -11.36 16.05 -7.79
CA ARG A 336 -12.63 15.50 -7.27
C ARG A 336 -12.70 14.00 -7.50
N SER A 337 -12.44 13.55 -8.72
CA SER A 337 -12.36 12.13 -9.07
C SER A 337 -11.23 11.44 -8.29
N GLY A 338 -10.12 12.12 -8.02
CA GLY A 338 -9.05 11.63 -7.14
C GLY A 338 -9.51 11.36 -5.72
N SER A 339 -10.31 12.26 -5.14
CA SER A 339 -10.87 12.06 -3.80
C SER A 339 -11.86 10.89 -3.73
N VAL A 340 -12.66 10.66 -4.79
CA VAL A 340 -13.55 9.49 -4.85
C VAL A 340 -12.75 8.20 -4.89
N ALA A 341 -11.65 8.15 -5.67
CA ALA A 341 -10.80 6.96 -5.73
C ALA A 341 -10.19 6.64 -4.36
N ALA A 342 -9.66 7.65 -3.67
CA ALA A 342 -9.09 7.49 -2.34
C ALA A 342 -10.12 7.03 -1.30
N LEU A 343 -11.32 7.62 -1.31
CA LEU A 343 -12.42 7.21 -0.44
C LEU A 343 -12.86 5.76 -0.72
N GLY A 344 -12.97 5.38 -2.01
CA GLY A 344 -13.35 4.03 -2.39
C GLY A 344 -12.31 2.99 -2.00
N GLY A 345 -11.02 3.30 -2.17
CA GLY A 345 -9.93 2.45 -1.70
C GLY A 345 -9.86 2.36 -0.18
N ALA A 346 -10.13 3.47 0.54
CA ALA A 346 -10.13 3.49 2.00
C ALA A 346 -11.16 2.55 2.64
N GLU A 347 -12.22 2.19 1.93
CA GLU A 347 -13.17 1.18 2.41
C GLU A 347 -12.53 -0.20 2.51
N VAL A 348 -11.59 -0.54 1.62
CA VAL A 348 -10.82 -1.78 1.72
C VAL A 348 -9.83 -1.71 2.89
N TYR A 349 -9.10 -0.60 3.04
CA TYR A 349 -8.25 -0.38 4.21
C TYR A 349 -9.04 -0.54 5.52
N LYS A 350 -10.23 0.04 5.59
CA LYS A 350 -11.15 -0.11 6.73
C LYS A 350 -11.57 -1.55 6.95
N ALA A 351 -11.96 -2.27 5.89
CA ALA A 351 -12.37 -3.66 5.97
C ALA A 351 -11.24 -4.59 6.46
N LEU A 352 -9.98 -4.25 6.14
CA LEU A 352 -8.78 -4.95 6.58
C LEU A 352 -8.25 -4.49 7.95
N GLY A 353 -8.96 -3.60 8.65
CA GLY A 353 -8.49 -3.06 9.94
C GLY A 353 -7.28 -2.13 9.85
N ALA A 354 -6.94 -1.67 8.65
CA ALA A 354 -5.79 -0.81 8.34
C ALA A 354 -6.21 0.62 7.94
N GLY A 355 -7.36 1.09 8.42
CA GLY A 355 -7.96 2.37 8.00
C GLY A 355 -7.02 3.58 8.09
N ASP A 356 -6.13 3.60 9.09
CA ASP A 356 -5.19 4.70 9.30
C ASP A 356 -4.00 4.69 8.32
N ASN A 357 -3.80 3.60 7.58
CA ASN A 357 -2.65 3.44 6.68
C ASN A 357 -2.80 4.20 5.35
N ILE A 358 -3.99 4.72 5.06
CA ILE A 358 -4.26 5.55 3.88
C ILE A 358 -4.55 6.99 4.28
N THR A 359 -3.88 7.92 3.60
CA THR A 359 -4.07 9.37 3.73
C THR A 359 -4.31 9.98 2.38
N TYR A 360 -5.27 10.90 2.29
CA TYR A 360 -5.52 11.73 1.12
C TYR A 360 -5.53 13.20 1.52
N TRP A 361 -4.71 14.02 0.86
CA TRP A 361 -4.61 15.43 1.19
C TRP A 361 -4.57 16.30 -0.06
N SER A 362 -5.67 17.02 -0.30
CA SER A 362 -5.78 18.07 -1.31
C SER A 362 -6.10 19.45 -0.75
N ASP A 363 -6.43 19.58 0.54
CA ASP A 363 -6.62 20.89 1.18
C ASP A 363 -5.28 21.62 1.37
N VAL A 364 -4.82 22.31 0.33
CA VAL A 364 -3.53 23.00 0.26
C VAL A 364 -3.66 24.44 -0.19
N GLN A 365 -2.77 25.30 0.29
CA GLN A 365 -2.77 26.73 -0.04
C GLN A 365 -2.02 27.04 -1.34
N ASP A 366 -0.83 26.45 -1.55
CA ASP A 366 -0.05 26.67 -2.76
C ASP A 366 -0.60 25.85 -3.94
N GLY A 367 -1.02 26.54 -5.00
CA GLY A 367 -1.53 25.94 -6.23
C GLY A 367 -0.46 25.60 -7.26
N ASN A 368 0.82 25.92 -7.03
CA ASN A 368 1.88 25.59 -7.96
C ASN A 368 2.01 24.07 -8.14
N HIS A 369 2.10 23.64 -9.40
CA HIS A 369 2.24 22.23 -9.74
C HIS A 369 3.53 21.65 -9.18
N CYS A 370 3.46 20.51 -8.52
CA CYS A 370 4.60 19.80 -7.93
C CYS A 370 5.38 20.59 -6.87
N ALA A 371 4.74 21.54 -6.20
CA ALA A 371 5.35 22.22 -5.07
C ALA A 371 5.42 21.30 -3.84
N ALA A 372 6.54 21.34 -3.13
CA ALA A 372 6.63 20.80 -1.78
C ALA A 372 5.86 21.72 -0.81
N ARG A 373 4.94 21.15 -0.03
CA ARG A 373 3.98 21.90 0.79
C ARG A 373 4.14 21.62 2.27
N ASN A 374 4.00 22.65 3.10
CA ASN A 374 4.12 22.52 4.55
C ASN A 374 3.04 21.59 5.12
N GLU A 375 1.85 21.62 4.52
CA GLU A 375 0.69 20.79 4.85
C GLU A 375 1.00 19.29 4.73
N TRP A 376 1.89 18.91 3.82
CA TRP A 376 2.25 17.51 3.59
C TRP A 376 3.45 17.03 4.41
N ARG A 377 4.27 17.93 4.97
CA ARG A 377 5.52 17.56 5.67
C ARG A 377 5.29 16.68 6.89
N GLY A 378 4.34 17.06 7.75
CA GLY A 378 4.01 16.30 8.96
C GLY A 378 3.53 14.88 8.63
N PRO A 379 2.49 14.72 7.78
CA PRO A 379 2.05 13.41 7.32
C PRO A 379 3.15 12.62 6.60
N LEU A 380 3.97 13.26 5.75
CA LEU A 380 5.07 12.60 5.07
C LEU A 380 6.05 11.97 6.07
N GLN A 381 6.46 12.74 7.09
CA GLN A 381 7.31 12.25 8.16
C GLN A 381 6.65 11.07 8.91
N GLN A 382 5.38 11.19 9.29
CA GLN A 382 4.65 10.14 10.01
C GLN A 382 4.52 8.85 9.21
N HIS A 383 4.29 8.92 7.90
CA HIS A 383 4.28 7.73 7.06
C HIS A 383 5.66 7.07 6.97
N ILE A 384 6.74 7.85 6.81
CA ILE A 384 8.11 7.30 6.78
C ILE A 384 8.44 6.65 8.12
N GLU A 385 8.14 7.31 9.23
CA GLU A 385 8.31 6.76 10.57
C GLU A 385 7.56 5.44 10.74
N LYS A 386 6.28 5.40 10.35
CA LYS A 386 5.42 4.22 10.52
C LYS A 386 5.85 3.05 9.63
N PHE A 387 5.96 3.29 8.33
CA PHE A 387 6.04 2.23 7.34
C PHE A 387 7.47 1.86 6.95
N LEU A 388 8.43 2.78 7.12
CA LEU A 388 9.83 2.53 6.76
C LEU A 388 10.75 2.39 7.96
N LEU A 389 10.39 2.94 9.13
CA LEU A 389 11.18 2.82 10.35
C LEU A 389 10.54 1.94 11.43
N GLY A 390 9.27 1.54 11.26
CA GLY A 390 8.54 0.77 12.26
C GLY A 390 8.28 1.53 13.57
N THR A 391 8.22 2.86 13.51
CA THR A 391 8.05 3.75 14.66
C THR A 391 6.84 4.67 14.50
N GLY A 392 6.19 5.07 15.59
CA GLY A 392 5.04 5.97 15.51
C GLY A 392 3.79 5.34 14.89
N ASP A 393 2.84 6.19 14.52
CA ASP A 393 1.49 5.84 14.07
C ASP A 393 1.19 6.39 12.67
N ALA A 394 0.37 5.68 11.91
CA ALA A 394 -0.10 6.15 10.61
C ALA A 394 -1.08 7.33 10.79
N PRO A 395 -1.04 8.38 9.95
CA PRO A 395 -1.86 9.57 10.16
C PRO A 395 -3.36 9.40 9.86
N GLY A 396 -3.75 8.48 8.98
CA GLY A 396 -5.16 8.20 8.66
C GLY A 396 -5.99 9.42 8.21
N ALA A 397 -5.37 10.41 7.57
CA ALA A 397 -6.01 11.72 7.39
C ALA A 397 -6.64 11.91 6.00
N PHE A 398 -7.93 12.26 5.96
CA PHE A 398 -8.61 12.70 4.75
C PHE A 398 -8.89 14.20 4.82
N ARG A 399 -8.03 15.00 4.18
CA ARG A 399 -8.15 16.46 4.08
C ARG A 399 -8.41 16.88 2.65
N ILE A 400 -9.68 16.88 2.28
CA ILE A 400 -10.13 17.15 0.92
C ILE A 400 -10.51 18.62 0.79
N ALA A 401 -9.99 19.31 -0.23
CA ALA A 401 -10.38 20.69 -0.51
C ALA A 401 -11.88 20.78 -0.81
N ALA A 402 -12.58 21.71 -0.16
CA ALA A 402 -14.05 21.79 -0.20
C ALA A 402 -14.63 21.88 -1.63
N GLY A 403 -13.99 22.64 -2.54
CA GLY A 403 -14.44 22.77 -3.94
C GLY A 403 -14.25 21.52 -4.80
N LYS A 404 -13.41 20.58 -4.34
CA LYS A 404 -13.04 19.34 -5.03
C LYS A 404 -13.40 18.10 -4.19
N SER A 405 -14.34 18.22 -3.26
CA SER A 405 -14.83 17.05 -2.52
C SER A 405 -15.71 16.17 -3.40
N GLY A 406 -15.30 14.92 -3.62
CA GLY A 406 -16.13 13.89 -4.21
C GLY A 406 -17.07 13.25 -3.18
N ASN A 407 -18.18 12.67 -3.64
CA ASN A 407 -19.12 11.96 -2.79
C ASN A 407 -19.19 10.47 -3.19
N LEU A 408 -18.50 9.61 -2.45
CA LEU A 408 -18.43 8.18 -2.77
C LEU A 408 -19.82 7.53 -2.86
N SER A 409 -20.83 7.99 -2.11
CA SER A 409 -22.18 7.39 -2.16
C SER A 409 -22.89 7.54 -3.50
N GLU A 410 -22.47 8.50 -4.34
CA GLU A 410 -23.00 8.66 -5.71
C GLU A 410 -22.39 7.66 -6.69
N TRP A 411 -21.27 7.05 -6.30
CA TRP A 411 -20.46 6.18 -7.15
C TRP A 411 -20.56 4.72 -6.78
N ARG A 412 -21.30 4.37 -5.72
CA ARG A 412 -21.39 3.00 -5.20
C ARG A 412 -22.77 2.53 -4.78
N ASP A 413 -22.97 1.22 -4.86
CA ASP A 413 -24.09 0.50 -4.27
C ASP A 413 -23.67 -0.60 -3.27
N TRP A 414 -22.38 -0.94 -3.20
CA TRP A 414 -21.84 -1.90 -2.22
C TRP A 414 -21.72 -1.31 -0.82
N GLN A 415 -21.72 -2.21 0.16
CA GLN A 415 -21.43 -1.91 1.55
C GLN A 415 -20.05 -2.46 1.91
N THR A 416 -19.34 -1.73 2.77
CA THR A 416 -18.06 -2.16 3.31
C THR A 416 -18.29 -3.28 4.32
N PRO A 417 -17.76 -4.49 4.09
CA PRO A 417 -17.89 -5.59 5.04
C PRO A 417 -17.00 -5.34 6.26
N SER A 418 -17.30 -6.06 7.34
CA SER A 418 -16.32 -6.31 8.40
C SER A 418 -15.71 -7.68 8.09
N LEU A 419 -14.46 -7.70 7.66
CA LEU A 419 -13.73 -8.94 7.40
C LEU A 419 -13.19 -9.48 8.73
N THR A 420 -13.19 -10.80 8.90
CA THR A 420 -12.63 -11.46 10.08
C THR A 420 -11.26 -12.06 9.78
N ASP A 421 -10.37 -12.03 10.77
CA ASP A 421 -9.12 -12.80 10.79
C ASP A 421 -9.43 -14.17 11.42
N ASP A 422 -9.84 -15.15 10.62
CA ASP A 422 -9.87 -16.55 11.03
C ASP A 422 -8.53 -17.24 10.72
N GLY A 423 -7.43 -16.59 11.11
CA GLY A 423 -6.11 -17.21 11.33
C GLY A 423 -5.76 -18.39 10.42
N GLY A 424 -5.80 -18.19 9.11
CA GLY A 424 -5.47 -19.23 8.13
C GLY A 424 -3.97 -19.52 8.09
N THR A 425 -3.51 -20.46 8.92
CA THR A 425 -2.29 -21.22 8.62
C THR A 425 -2.68 -22.57 8.05
N GLY A 426 -2.42 -22.77 6.77
CA GLY A 426 -2.62 -24.05 6.11
C GLY A 426 -1.73 -25.14 6.70
N GLY A 427 -2.33 -26.27 7.05
CA GLY A 427 -1.65 -27.47 7.47
C GLY A 427 -2.54 -28.69 7.30
N ASP A 428 -2.37 -29.40 6.19
CA ASP A 428 -2.92 -30.73 5.96
C ASP A 428 -2.48 -31.71 7.07
N THR A 429 -3.42 -32.42 7.69
CA THR A 429 -3.40 -33.87 7.91
C THR A 429 -4.67 -34.29 8.66
N GLY A 430 -5.32 -35.35 8.16
CA GLY A 430 -6.69 -35.68 8.48
C GLY A 430 -6.98 -36.36 9.81
N GLY A 431 -8.28 -36.70 9.97
CA GLY A 431 -8.73 -37.81 10.80
C GLY A 431 -9.43 -37.46 12.11
N ASP A 432 -10.75 -37.63 12.07
CA ASP A 432 -11.55 -38.33 13.08
C ASP A 432 -12.30 -37.54 14.18
N THR A 433 -13.37 -38.22 14.58
CA THR A 433 -14.69 -37.86 15.09
C THR A 433 -14.83 -37.10 16.41
N GLY A 434 -15.83 -36.20 16.44
CA GLY A 434 -17.02 -36.29 17.30
C GLY A 434 -16.87 -36.03 18.82
N GLY A 435 -17.57 -34.99 19.30
CA GLY A 435 -17.90 -34.84 20.72
C GLY A 435 -18.53 -33.49 21.05
N GLY A 436 -19.88 -33.44 21.10
CA GLY A 436 -20.63 -32.22 21.41
C GLY A 436 -20.56 -31.79 22.87
N GLY A 437 -20.33 -30.49 23.07
CA GLY A 437 -20.76 -29.71 24.22
C GLY A 437 -21.53 -28.51 23.69
N THR A 438 -22.77 -28.32 24.14
CA THR A 438 -23.58 -27.16 23.80
C THR A 438 -22.97 -25.92 24.46
N GLU A 439 -22.05 -25.27 23.76
CA GLU A 439 -21.72 -23.88 24.05
C GLU A 439 -22.96 -23.04 23.73
N ASP A 440 -23.40 -22.23 24.70
CA ASP A 440 -24.54 -21.35 24.53
C ASP A 440 -24.33 -20.50 23.27
N ALA A 441 -25.12 -20.81 22.24
CA ALA A 441 -25.00 -20.21 20.92
C ALA A 441 -25.15 -18.69 20.96
N CYS A 442 -25.69 -18.09 22.02
CA CYS A 442 -25.82 -16.64 22.12
C CYS A 442 -24.66 -15.99 22.86
N THR A 443 -23.98 -15.04 22.23
CA THR A 443 -23.01 -14.16 22.90
C THR A 443 -23.41 -12.69 22.76
N ALA A 444 -23.04 -11.87 23.74
CA ALA A 444 -23.26 -10.44 23.71
C ALA A 444 -21.95 -9.68 23.96
N THR A 445 -21.64 -8.72 23.09
CA THR A 445 -20.45 -7.86 23.21
C THR A 445 -20.86 -6.40 23.25
N TYR A 446 -20.20 -5.61 24.09
CA TYR A 446 -20.49 -4.18 24.28
C TYR A 446 -19.42 -3.32 23.64
N GLN A 447 -19.82 -2.16 23.13
CA GLN A 447 -18.93 -1.08 22.75
C GLN A 447 -19.51 0.28 23.15
N THR A 448 -18.62 1.19 23.56
CA THR A 448 -18.96 2.60 23.75
C THR A 448 -18.93 3.31 22.39
N ILE A 449 -20.06 3.85 21.95
CA ILE A 449 -20.20 4.54 20.66
C ILE A 449 -19.80 6.02 20.76
N ASN A 450 -20.17 6.67 21.87
CA ASN A 450 -19.84 8.07 22.14
C ASN A 450 -19.87 8.33 23.65
N SER A 451 -19.12 9.29 24.17
CA SER A 451 -19.15 9.66 25.59
C SER A 451 -19.04 11.17 25.80
N TRP A 452 -19.63 11.67 26.89
CA TRP A 452 -19.58 13.07 27.28
C TRP A 452 -19.55 13.20 28.80
N SER A 453 -19.37 14.44 29.29
CA SER A 453 -19.44 14.72 30.71
C SER A 453 -20.87 14.46 31.23
N GLY A 454 -21.03 13.44 32.07
CA GLY A 454 -22.31 13.05 32.66
C GLY A 454 -23.14 12.03 31.88
N GLY A 455 -22.60 11.42 30.81
CA GLY A 455 -23.27 10.31 30.13
C GLY A 455 -22.48 9.69 28.97
N PHE A 456 -23.01 8.61 28.41
CA PHE A 456 -22.45 7.95 27.23
C PHE A 456 -23.52 7.21 26.42
N GLN A 457 -23.17 6.88 25.18
CA GLN A 457 -23.95 6.02 24.28
C GLN A 457 -23.24 4.67 24.16
N GLY A 458 -23.97 3.60 24.47
CA GLY A 458 -23.51 2.22 24.36
C GLY A 458 -24.26 1.45 23.28
N GLN A 459 -23.59 0.47 22.69
CA GLN A 459 -24.21 -0.51 21.80
C GLN A 459 -23.81 -1.92 22.24
N VAL A 460 -24.76 -2.85 22.17
CA VAL A 460 -24.50 -4.28 22.38
C VAL A 460 -24.85 -5.04 21.11
N SER A 461 -23.92 -5.88 20.69
CA SER A 461 -24.08 -6.84 19.60
C SER A 461 -24.42 -8.20 20.19
N VAL A 462 -25.51 -8.80 19.70
CA VAL A 462 -25.98 -10.13 20.08
C VAL A 462 -25.75 -11.06 18.91
N ARG A 463 -24.86 -12.04 19.08
CA ARG A 463 -24.44 -12.96 18.03
C ARG A 463 -24.89 -14.38 18.32
N ASN A 464 -25.34 -15.06 17.27
CA ASN A 464 -25.59 -16.48 17.26
C ASN A 464 -24.34 -17.23 16.80
N ASN A 465 -23.51 -17.74 17.69
CA ASN A 465 -22.36 -18.59 17.38
C ASN A 465 -22.73 -20.04 17.08
N GLY A 466 -23.99 -20.42 17.25
CA GLY A 466 -24.47 -21.75 16.95
C GLY A 466 -24.75 -21.97 15.47
N THR A 467 -24.96 -23.24 15.13
CA THR A 467 -25.27 -23.70 13.76
C THR A 467 -26.79 -23.72 13.46
N GLY A 468 -27.63 -23.46 14.45
CA GLY A 468 -29.09 -23.31 14.32
C GLY A 468 -29.54 -21.89 14.59
N ALA A 469 -30.65 -21.45 14.00
CA ALA A 469 -31.16 -20.08 14.22
C ALA A 469 -31.64 -19.88 15.67
N ILE A 470 -31.26 -18.76 16.29
CA ILE A 470 -31.78 -18.32 17.59
C ILE A 470 -33.11 -17.62 17.36
N ASN A 471 -34.14 -17.98 18.15
CA ASN A 471 -35.49 -17.42 18.06
C ASN A 471 -35.91 -16.78 19.39
N GLY A 472 -35.28 -15.64 19.68
CA GLY A 472 -35.40 -14.90 20.93
C GLY A 472 -34.05 -14.81 21.63
N TRP A 473 -33.71 -13.63 22.13
CA TRP A 473 -32.49 -13.43 22.91
C TRP A 473 -32.75 -12.46 24.05
N THR A 474 -32.05 -12.67 25.16
CA THR A 474 -32.04 -11.78 26.33
C THR A 474 -30.60 -11.55 26.76
N VAL A 475 -30.19 -10.28 26.75
CA VAL A 475 -28.92 -9.83 27.30
C VAL A 475 -29.12 -9.34 28.72
N SER A 476 -28.28 -9.78 29.65
CA SER A 476 -28.15 -9.19 30.98
C SER A 476 -26.84 -8.41 31.04
N MET A 477 -26.86 -7.21 31.61
CA MET A 477 -25.68 -6.39 31.84
C MET A 477 -25.81 -5.59 33.13
N THR A 478 -24.70 -5.28 33.80
CA THR A 478 -24.67 -4.53 35.06
C THR A 478 -24.04 -3.17 34.85
N LEU A 479 -24.82 -2.11 35.07
CA LEU A 479 -24.34 -0.74 35.05
C LEU A 479 -23.56 -0.40 36.32
N ALA A 480 -22.54 0.45 36.20
CA ALA A 480 -21.75 0.89 37.33
C ALA A 480 -22.59 1.76 38.29
N SER A 481 -22.15 1.88 39.55
CA SER A 481 -22.85 2.70 40.55
C SER A 481 -22.98 4.15 40.08
N GLY A 482 -24.19 4.72 40.17
CA GLY A 482 -24.50 6.07 39.71
C GLY A 482 -24.77 6.19 38.20
N GLN A 483 -24.77 5.09 37.44
CA GLN A 483 -25.26 5.05 36.05
C GLN A 483 -26.74 4.66 35.97
N SER A 484 -27.47 5.26 35.04
CA SER A 484 -28.84 4.88 34.69
C SER A 484 -29.11 5.02 33.20
N ILE A 485 -29.75 4.04 32.57
CA ILE A 485 -30.19 4.13 31.16
C ILE A 485 -31.34 5.14 31.05
N SER A 486 -31.15 6.14 30.20
CA SER A 486 -32.15 7.18 29.89
C SER A 486 -32.98 6.86 28.64
N SER A 487 -32.39 6.18 27.64
CA SER A 487 -33.09 5.72 26.44
C SER A 487 -32.47 4.42 25.91
N LEU A 488 -33.28 3.61 25.21
CA LEU A 488 -32.83 2.36 24.55
C LEU A 488 -33.66 2.15 23.28
N TRP A 489 -33.03 1.65 22.22
CA TRP A 489 -33.66 1.30 20.94
C TRP A 489 -33.23 -0.10 20.47
N ASN A 490 -34.01 -0.69 19.56
CA ASN A 490 -33.82 -2.04 19.01
C ASN A 490 -33.85 -3.19 20.05
N GLY A 491 -34.41 -2.93 21.23
CA GLY A 491 -34.68 -3.92 22.27
C GLY A 491 -35.69 -3.40 23.30
N GLU A 492 -36.13 -4.29 24.18
CA GLU A 492 -37.02 -3.95 25.29
C GLU A 492 -36.30 -4.25 26.62
N ARG A 493 -36.20 -3.25 27.51
CA ARG A 493 -35.46 -3.39 28.77
C ARG A 493 -36.34 -3.58 29.99
N THR A 494 -35.81 -4.25 31.01
CA THR A 494 -36.33 -4.19 32.38
C THR A 494 -35.29 -3.61 33.33
N GLY A 495 -35.71 -2.61 34.11
CA GLY A 495 -34.80 -1.81 34.96
C GLY A 495 -34.14 -0.64 34.23
N THR A 496 -33.52 0.26 35.02
CA THR A 496 -32.79 1.42 34.50
C THR A 496 -31.40 1.59 35.12
N GLY A 497 -31.12 0.98 36.28
CA GLY A 497 -29.84 1.05 36.99
C GLY A 497 -29.51 -0.28 37.66
N GLY A 498 -28.24 -0.51 38.00
CA GLY A 498 -27.77 -1.82 38.48
C GLY A 498 -27.80 -2.87 37.36
N THR A 499 -28.27 -4.08 37.66
CA THR A 499 -28.45 -5.12 36.63
C THR A 499 -29.70 -4.82 35.79
N VAL A 500 -29.50 -4.68 34.49
CA VAL A 500 -30.54 -4.42 33.49
C VAL A 500 -30.56 -5.59 32.51
N THR A 501 -31.76 -6.05 32.15
CA THR A 501 -31.93 -7.03 31.08
C THR A 501 -32.59 -6.39 29.88
N VAL A 502 -32.15 -6.78 28.67
CA VAL A 502 -32.66 -6.32 27.39
C VAL A 502 -33.01 -7.53 26.54
N ARG A 503 -34.29 -7.67 26.18
CA ARG A 503 -34.75 -8.69 25.24
C ARG A 503 -34.91 -8.10 23.85
N ASN A 504 -34.93 -8.99 22.85
CA ASN A 504 -35.14 -8.62 21.47
C ASN A 504 -36.43 -7.80 21.25
N ALA A 505 -36.37 -6.86 20.31
CA ALA A 505 -37.58 -6.26 19.77
C ALA A 505 -38.33 -7.30 18.89
N PRO A 506 -39.63 -7.11 18.59
CA PRO A 506 -40.40 -8.08 17.80
C PRO A 506 -39.77 -8.44 16.44
N TRP A 507 -39.04 -7.51 15.82
CA TRP A 507 -38.40 -7.68 14.51
C TRP A 507 -36.94 -8.17 14.55
N SER A 508 -36.30 -8.19 15.72
CA SER A 508 -34.89 -8.59 15.88
C SER A 508 -34.72 -9.90 16.65
N GLY A 509 -35.80 -10.67 16.85
CA GLY A 509 -35.78 -11.90 17.62
C GLY A 509 -35.13 -13.09 16.94
N SER A 510 -35.18 -13.17 15.60
CA SER A 510 -34.54 -14.26 14.86
C SER A 510 -33.13 -13.87 14.43
N ILE A 511 -32.15 -14.67 14.81
CA ILE A 511 -30.74 -14.52 14.40
C ILE A 511 -30.34 -15.82 13.70
N ALA A 512 -30.09 -15.75 12.39
CA ALA A 512 -29.58 -16.88 11.63
C ALA A 512 -28.26 -17.42 12.26
N PRO A 513 -27.87 -18.68 11.99
CA PRO A 513 -26.55 -19.18 12.38
C PRO A 513 -25.45 -18.19 11.99
N HIS A 514 -24.55 -17.88 12.92
CA HIS A 514 -23.47 -16.88 12.78
C HIS A 514 -23.94 -15.42 12.54
N GLY A 515 -25.24 -15.17 12.53
CA GLY A 515 -25.82 -13.84 12.42
C GLY A 515 -25.60 -13.00 13.69
N THR A 516 -25.70 -11.69 13.54
CA THR A 516 -25.61 -10.72 14.65
C THR A 516 -26.69 -9.66 14.50
N VAL A 517 -27.28 -9.26 15.62
CA VAL A 517 -28.17 -8.09 15.72
C VAL A 517 -27.66 -7.15 16.79
N THR A 518 -28.04 -5.87 16.74
CA THR A 518 -27.58 -4.88 17.72
C THR A 518 -28.72 -4.13 18.37
N PHE A 519 -28.52 -3.76 19.63
CA PHE A 519 -29.33 -2.75 20.31
C PHE A 519 -28.44 -1.67 20.92
N GLY A 520 -28.97 -0.46 21.04
CA GLY A 520 -28.23 0.68 21.56
C GLY A 520 -28.99 1.40 22.66
N PHE A 521 -28.25 2.09 23.52
CA PHE A 521 -28.81 2.82 24.65
C PHE A 521 -27.98 4.04 25.03
N THR A 522 -28.60 4.98 25.74
CA THR A 522 -27.93 6.13 26.34
C THR A 522 -27.99 6.01 27.86
N VAL A 523 -26.88 6.32 28.52
CA VAL A 523 -26.73 6.30 29.98
C VAL A 523 -26.45 7.71 30.49
N THR A 524 -27.11 8.08 31.58
CA THR A 524 -26.75 9.23 32.42
C THR A 524 -25.95 8.74 33.62
N GLY A 525 -24.87 9.44 33.96
CA GLY A 525 -23.96 9.06 35.05
C GLY A 525 -22.48 9.18 34.66
N ASN A 526 -21.61 8.52 35.42
CA ASN A 526 -20.19 8.48 35.07
C ASN A 526 -19.99 7.78 33.70
N SER A 527 -19.06 8.26 32.89
CA SER A 527 -18.74 7.72 31.55
C SER A 527 -17.38 7.00 31.48
N ALA A 528 -16.67 6.92 32.61
CA ALA A 528 -15.35 6.30 32.69
C ALA A 528 -15.39 4.78 32.95
N THR A 529 -16.55 4.21 33.29
CA THR A 529 -16.70 2.79 33.61
C THR A 529 -17.76 2.16 32.72
N GLU A 530 -17.38 1.12 31.98
CA GLU A 530 -18.28 0.42 31.07
C GLU A 530 -19.20 -0.56 31.82
N PRO A 531 -20.38 -0.92 31.25
CA PRO A 531 -21.22 -1.98 31.79
C PRO A 531 -20.47 -3.32 31.88
N GLY A 532 -20.58 -3.99 33.03
CA GLY A 532 -19.95 -5.29 33.28
C GLY A 532 -20.94 -6.45 33.25
N ASN A 533 -20.43 -7.69 33.36
CA ASN A 533 -21.23 -8.92 33.40
C ASN A 533 -22.23 -9.04 32.25
N ILE A 534 -21.78 -8.75 31.02
CA ILE A 534 -22.62 -8.83 29.82
C ILE A 534 -22.70 -10.30 29.39
N THR A 535 -23.91 -10.84 29.44
CA THR A 535 -24.18 -12.25 29.07
C THR A 535 -25.41 -12.31 28.18
N CYS A 536 -25.41 -13.18 27.18
CA CYS A 536 -26.61 -13.48 26.39
C CYS A 536 -27.18 -14.85 26.77
N SER A 537 -28.50 -14.97 26.69
CA SER A 537 -29.23 -16.24 26.73
C SER A 537 -30.27 -16.29 25.60
N SER A 538 -30.49 -17.47 25.04
CA SER A 538 -31.56 -17.75 24.06
C SER A 538 -32.47 -18.88 24.57
N PRO A 539 -33.79 -18.86 24.32
CA PRO A 539 -34.73 -19.90 24.72
C PRO A 539 -34.49 -21.27 24.08
#